data_AF-A0A2A5VEM1-F1
#
_entry.id   AF-A0A2A5VEM1-F1
#
_cell.length_a   1.000
_cell.length_b   1.000
_cell.length_c   1.000
_cell.angle_alpha   90.00
_cell.angle_beta   90.00
_cell.angle_gamma   90.00
#
_symmetry.space_group_name_H-M   'P 1'
#
loop_
_entity.id
_entity.type
_entity.pdbx_description
1 polymer ?
#
loop_
_entity_poly.entity_id
_entity_poly.type
_entity_poly.pdbx_seq_one_letter_code
_entity_poly.pdbx_strand_id
1 'polypeptide(L)'
;MPARIVSGMESVSDSGGSKSELVDNLLDKMSAEEKKSLKSWYWYDWANQAFALTVLTVVVPFLLSSMFNLATGGGKEYAGWEVTGDGFYAIVLAISSMFVAISSPILGAVADRMPIKKK
;
A
#
# COMPACT_ATOMS: atom_id res chain seq x y z
N MET A 1 9.56 19.12 -1.50
CA MET A 1 9.71 18.85 -2.95
C MET A 1 10.64 19.91 -3.51
N PRO A 2 11.75 19.56 -4.19
CA PRO A 2 12.73 20.55 -4.63
C PRO A 2 12.19 21.42 -5.78
N ALA A 3 12.34 22.73 -5.68
CA ALA A 3 11.74 23.74 -6.58
C ALA A 3 12.11 23.58 -8.07
N ARG A 4 13.23 22.90 -8.39
CA ARG A 4 13.62 22.61 -9.78
C ARG A 4 12.70 21.64 -10.50
N ILE A 5 12.04 20.73 -9.77
CA ILE A 5 11.10 19.78 -10.37
C ILE A 5 9.81 20.50 -10.82
N VAL A 6 9.35 21.49 -10.05
CA VAL A 6 8.14 22.26 -10.37
C VAL A 6 8.34 23.13 -11.62
N SER A 7 9.48 23.80 -11.75
CA SER A 7 9.80 24.63 -12.93
C SER A 7 9.94 23.79 -14.21
N GLY A 8 10.45 22.56 -14.11
CA GLY A 8 10.43 21.60 -15.22
C GLY A 8 9.01 21.19 -15.63
N MET A 9 8.08 21.06 -14.68
CA MET A 9 6.69 20.68 -14.95
C MET A 9 5.91 21.77 -15.71
N GLU A 10 6.16 23.06 -15.45
CA GLU A 10 5.49 24.17 -16.15
C GLU A 10 5.91 24.29 -17.63
N SER A 11 7.21 24.13 -17.95
CA SER A 11 7.70 24.20 -19.34
C SER A 11 7.31 23.01 -20.22
N VAL A 12 6.97 21.88 -19.59
CA VAL A 12 6.64 20.61 -20.25
C VAL A 12 5.13 20.45 -20.46
N SER A 13 4.31 21.18 -19.69
CA SER A 13 2.85 21.18 -19.82
C SER A 13 2.35 21.79 -21.15
N ASP A 14 3.16 22.58 -21.85
CA ASP A 14 2.75 23.38 -23.01
C ASP A 14 2.93 22.66 -24.38
N SER A 15 3.50 21.45 -24.40
CA SER A 15 4.00 20.83 -25.65
C SER A 15 3.14 19.71 -26.28
N GLY A 16 1.96 19.38 -25.73
CA GLY A 16 1.02 18.44 -26.37
C GLY A 16 1.53 17.00 -26.61
N GLY A 17 2.71 16.63 -26.09
CA GLY A 17 3.32 15.31 -26.23
C GLY A 17 2.66 14.26 -25.34
N SER A 18 2.70 13.00 -25.78
CA SER A 18 2.21 11.86 -25.00
C SER A 18 2.94 11.79 -23.65
N LYS A 19 2.25 11.44 -22.54
CA LYS A 19 2.88 11.31 -21.20
C LYS A 19 4.15 10.47 -21.21
N SER A 20 4.24 9.47 -22.08
CA SER A 20 5.46 8.66 -22.26
C SER A 20 6.61 9.50 -22.77
N GLU A 21 6.39 10.29 -23.82
CA GLU A 21 7.42 11.15 -24.41
C GLU A 21 7.90 12.21 -23.41
N LEU A 22 7.01 12.70 -22.55
CA LEU A 22 7.41 13.64 -21.48
C LEU A 22 8.31 12.96 -20.45
N VAL A 23 7.98 11.75 -20.03
CA VAL A 23 8.81 10.96 -19.10
C VAL A 23 10.16 10.63 -19.72
N ASP A 24 10.18 10.20 -20.98
CA ASP A 24 11.41 9.85 -21.69
C ASP A 24 12.33 11.07 -21.83
N ASN A 25 11.77 12.23 -22.19
CA ASN A 25 12.52 13.50 -22.24
C ASN A 25 13.02 13.96 -20.86
N LEU A 26 12.24 13.75 -19.79
CA LEU A 26 12.67 14.07 -18.43
C LEU A 26 13.81 13.16 -17.97
N LEU A 27 13.70 11.86 -18.26
CA LEU A 27 14.75 10.89 -17.96
C LEU A 27 16.02 11.15 -18.78
N ASP A 28 15.90 11.61 -20.02
CA ASP A 28 17.06 11.95 -20.85
C ASP A 28 17.79 13.20 -20.32
N LYS A 29 17.04 14.21 -19.87
CA LYS A 29 17.57 15.44 -19.27
C LYS A 29 18.17 15.27 -17.88
N MET A 30 17.96 14.13 -17.20
CA MET A 30 18.52 13.87 -15.88
C MET A 30 20.01 13.52 -15.93
N SER A 31 20.76 14.11 -15.01
CA SER A 31 22.17 13.77 -14.78
C SER A 31 22.34 12.34 -14.27
N ALA A 32 23.56 11.79 -14.39
CA ALA A 32 23.88 10.44 -13.90
C ALA A 32 23.60 10.28 -12.40
N GLU A 33 23.83 11.32 -11.60
CA GLU A 33 23.55 11.34 -10.16
C GLU A 33 22.05 11.31 -9.87
N GLU A 34 21.23 12.04 -10.64
CA GLU A 34 19.77 12.01 -10.50
C GLU A 34 19.20 10.64 -10.88
N LYS A 35 19.73 10.01 -11.95
CA LYS A 35 19.37 8.63 -12.34
C LYS A 35 19.73 7.62 -11.24
N LYS A 36 20.87 7.80 -10.57
CA LYS A 36 21.28 6.96 -9.43
C LYS A 36 20.36 7.19 -8.22
N SER A 37 20.04 8.44 -7.90
CA SER A 37 19.10 8.79 -6.83
C SER A 37 17.71 8.17 -7.06
N LEU A 38 17.20 8.21 -8.29
CA LEU A 38 15.93 7.58 -8.66
C LEU A 38 15.95 6.07 -8.44
N LYS A 39 17.03 5.38 -8.83
CA LYS A 39 17.19 3.94 -8.56
C LYS A 39 17.24 3.64 -7.06
N SER A 40 17.94 4.44 -6.28
CA SER A 40 17.97 4.29 -4.82
C SER A 40 16.60 4.51 -4.20
N TRP A 41 15.80 5.44 -4.74
CA TRP A 41 14.44 5.67 -4.29
C TRP A 41 13.52 4.48 -4.56
N TYR A 42 13.62 3.82 -5.72
CA TYR A 42 12.86 2.59 -5.99
C TYR A 42 13.20 1.46 -5.02
N TRP A 43 14.48 1.26 -4.72
CA TRP A 43 14.90 0.26 -3.73
C TRP A 43 14.42 0.59 -2.31
N TYR A 44 14.40 1.88 -1.96
CA TYR A 44 13.84 2.33 -0.69
C TYR A 44 12.34 2.06 -0.60
N ASP A 45 11.57 2.40 -1.65
CA ASP A 45 10.12 2.18 -1.66
C ASP A 45 9.77 0.69 -1.61
N TRP A 46 10.53 -0.14 -2.32
CA TRP A 46 10.40 -1.60 -2.26
C TRP A 46 10.65 -2.14 -0.84
N ALA A 47 11.75 -1.71 -0.20
CA ALA A 47 12.09 -2.16 1.15
C ALA A 47 11.07 -1.69 2.19
N ASN A 48 10.56 -0.46 2.05
CA ASN A 48 9.56 0.10 2.95
C ASN A 48 8.25 -0.70 2.92
N GLN A 49 7.76 -1.06 1.73
CA GLN A 49 6.57 -1.90 1.58
C GLN A 49 6.78 -3.29 2.17
N ALA A 50 7.93 -3.92 1.94
CA ALA A 50 8.26 -5.23 2.50
C ALA A 50 8.35 -5.20 4.05
N PHE A 51 8.90 -4.11 4.61
CA PHE A 51 8.94 -3.90 6.05
C PHE A 51 7.53 -3.81 6.65
N ALA A 52 6.67 -2.95 6.09
CA ALA A 52 5.30 -2.79 6.55
C ALA A 52 4.52 -4.12 6.50
N LEU A 53 4.69 -4.89 5.42
CA LEU A 53 4.09 -6.21 5.28
C LEU A 53 4.57 -7.17 6.38
N THR A 54 5.87 -7.23 6.64
CA THR A 54 6.45 -8.13 7.65
C THR A 54 5.96 -7.80 9.06
N VAL A 55 5.91 -6.51 9.41
CA VAL A 55 5.38 -6.08 10.72
C VAL A 55 3.93 -6.52 10.87
N LEU A 56 3.12 -6.34 9.82
CA LEU A 56 1.71 -6.74 9.84
C LEU A 56 1.51 -8.26 9.89
N THR A 57 2.31 -9.05 9.17
CA THR A 57 2.10 -10.50 9.05
C THR A 57 2.78 -11.32 10.14
N VAL A 58 3.86 -10.80 10.74
CA VAL A 58 4.66 -11.55 11.74
C VAL A 58 4.56 -10.93 13.12
N VAL A 59 4.77 -9.61 13.24
CA VAL A 59 4.85 -8.95 14.55
C VAL A 59 3.46 -8.79 15.17
N VAL A 60 2.48 -8.32 14.41
CA VAL A 60 1.12 -8.09 14.91
C VAL A 60 0.47 -9.38 15.42
N PRO A 61 0.48 -10.52 14.70
CA PRO A 61 -0.13 -11.75 15.18
C PRO A 61 0.55 -12.28 16.43
N PHE A 62 1.89 -12.20 16.49
CA PHE A 62 2.66 -12.62 17.66
C PHE A 62 2.30 -11.80 18.92
N LEU A 63 2.26 -10.47 18.79
CA LEU A 63 1.89 -9.59 19.90
C LEU A 63 0.45 -9.79 20.34
N LEU A 64 -0.49 -9.91 19.39
CA LEU A 64 -1.90 -10.15 19.69
C LEU A 64 -2.11 -11.49 20.39
N SER A 65 -1.46 -12.56 19.92
CA SER A 65 -1.52 -13.88 20.57
C SER A 65 -0.93 -13.83 21.99
N SER A 66 0.20 -13.14 22.18
CA SER A 66 0.82 -12.95 23.49
C SER A 66 -0.04 -12.12 24.45
N MET A 67 -0.62 -11.00 23.98
CA MET A 67 -1.50 -10.15 24.77
C MET A 67 -2.81 -10.86 25.12
N PHE A 68 -3.35 -11.63 24.18
CA PHE A 68 -4.54 -12.44 24.42
C PHE A 68 -4.27 -13.48 25.50
N ASN A 69 -3.15 -14.22 25.43
CA ASN A 69 -2.77 -15.19 26.44
C ASN A 69 -2.60 -14.56 27.83
N LEU A 70 -2.04 -13.35 27.93
CA LEU A 70 -1.95 -12.60 29.19
C LEU A 70 -3.32 -12.17 29.74
N ALA A 71 -4.22 -11.69 28.89
CA ALA A 71 -5.52 -11.14 29.30
C ALA A 71 -6.56 -12.23 29.66
N THR A 72 -6.32 -13.45 29.21
CA THR A 72 -7.29 -14.55 29.24
C THR A 72 -6.77 -15.76 30.02
N GLY A 73 -5.47 -15.89 30.22
CA GLY A 73 -4.85 -17.06 30.85
C GLY A 73 -4.67 -18.27 29.91
N GLY A 74 -4.73 -18.06 28.59
CA GLY A 74 -4.46 -19.12 27.59
C GLY A 74 -5.67 -19.69 26.84
N GLY A 75 -6.90 -19.30 27.18
CA GLY A 75 -8.10 -19.55 26.37
C GLY A 75 -9.36 -18.99 27.04
N LYS A 76 -10.22 -18.27 26.29
CA LYS A 76 -11.58 -17.94 26.76
C LYS A 76 -12.53 -18.81 25.96
N GLU A 77 -13.35 -19.54 26.69
CA GLU A 77 -14.45 -20.27 26.09
C GLU A 77 -15.51 -19.26 25.64
N TYR A 78 -15.71 -19.14 24.33
CA TYR A 78 -16.76 -18.32 23.76
C TYR A 78 -17.70 -19.24 22.98
N ALA A 79 -18.98 -19.27 23.38
CA ALA A 79 -20.03 -20.06 22.73
C ALA A 79 -19.69 -21.57 22.56
N GLY A 80 -18.96 -22.16 23.52
CA GLY A 80 -18.57 -23.59 23.51
C GLY A 80 -17.31 -23.91 22.69
N TRP A 81 -16.56 -22.90 22.26
CA TRP A 81 -15.29 -23.05 21.55
C TRP A 81 -14.17 -22.34 22.32
N GLU A 82 -13.01 -22.98 22.45
CA GLU A 82 -11.81 -22.34 22.98
C GLU A 82 -11.23 -21.40 21.92
N VAL A 83 -11.35 -20.09 22.16
CA VAL A 83 -10.67 -19.09 21.33
C VAL A 83 -9.27 -18.91 21.88
N THR A 84 -8.27 -19.36 21.11
CA THR A 84 -6.84 -19.12 21.37
C THR A 84 -6.37 -17.81 20.74
N GLY A 85 -5.18 -17.33 21.12
CA GLY A 85 -4.61 -16.09 20.58
C GLY A 85 -4.50 -16.04 19.04
N ASP A 86 -4.26 -17.20 18.42
CA ASP A 86 -4.17 -17.34 16.96
C ASP A 86 -5.56 -17.28 16.30
N GLY A 87 -6.58 -17.85 16.96
CA GLY A 87 -7.97 -17.76 16.52
C GLY A 87 -8.53 -16.34 16.58
N PHE A 88 -8.11 -15.54 17.57
CA PHE A 88 -8.51 -14.13 17.67
C PHE A 88 -8.04 -13.32 16.47
N TYR A 89 -6.78 -13.48 16.03
CA TYR A 89 -6.27 -12.80 14.85
C TYR A 89 -7.03 -13.19 13.58
N ALA A 90 -7.35 -14.48 13.41
CA ALA A 90 -8.13 -14.97 12.29
C ALA A 90 -9.56 -14.38 12.24
N ILE A 91 -10.22 -14.21 13.41
CA ILE A 91 -11.53 -13.56 13.49
C ILE A 91 -11.46 -12.10 13.04
N VAL A 92 -10.43 -11.36 13.49
CA VAL A 92 -10.23 -9.97 13.06
C VAL A 92 -10.02 -9.88 11.55
N LEU A 93 -9.22 -10.79 10.97
CA LEU A 93 -9.03 -10.87 9.52
C LEU A 93 -10.33 -11.22 8.77
N ALA A 94 -11.14 -12.13 9.30
CA ALA A 94 -12.40 -12.51 8.69
C ALA A 94 -13.39 -11.35 8.65
N ILE A 95 -13.50 -10.60 9.75
CA ILE A 95 -14.33 -9.38 9.81
C ILE A 95 -13.82 -8.34 8.81
N SER A 96 -12.50 -8.09 8.79
CA SER A 96 -11.88 -7.17 7.82
C SER A 96 -12.18 -7.58 6.37
N SER A 97 -12.03 -8.88 6.06
CA SER A 97 -12.30 -9.42 4.73
C SER A 97 -13.78 -9.30 4.34
N MET A 98 -14.70 -9.44 5.31
CA MET A 98 -16.13 -9.22 5.08
C MET A 98 -16.42 -7.77 4.73
N PHE A 99 -15.81 -6.81 5.42
CA PHE A 99 -15.91 -5.39 5.06
C PHE A 99 -15.38 -5.11 3.65
N VAL A 100 -14.25 -5.71 3.27
CA VAL A 100 -13.69 -5.61 1.91
C VAL A 100 -14.64 -6.23 0.87
N ALA A 101 -15.22 -7.40 1.16
CA ALA A 101 -16.15 -8.07 0.26
C ALA A 101 -17.43 -7.25 -0.01
N ILE A 102 -17.91 -6.48 0.97
CA ILE A 102 -19.08 -5.61 0.81
C ILE A 102 -18.71 -4.31 0.09
N SER A 103 -17.56 -3.72 0.40
CA SER A 103 -17.11 -2.44 -0.18
C SER A 103 -16.59 -2.57 -1.61
N SER A 104 -15.98 -3.70 -1.96
CA SER A 104 -15.36 -3.95 -3.28
C SER A 104 -16.36 -3.82 -4.45
N PRO A 105 -17.56 -4.42 -4.42
CA PRO A 105 -18.56 -4.23 -5.47
C PRO A 105 -18.99 -2.77 -5.67
N ILE A 106 -19.07 -2.00 -4.57
CA ILE A 106 -19.48 -0.59 -4.62
C ILE A 106 -18.41 0.24 -5.33
N LEU A 107 -17.15 0.07 -4.91
CA LEU A 107 -16.00 0.76 -5.52
C LEU A 107 -15.77 0.29 -6.97
N GLY A 108 -15.95 -1.00 -7.25
CA GLY A 108 -15.87 -1.57 -8.60
C GLY A 108 -16.93 -1.00 -9.53
N ALA A 109 -18.18 -0.90 -9.07
CA ALA A 109 -19.26 -0.28 -9.86
C ALA A 109 -19.02 1.21 -10.13
N VAL A 110 -18.38 1.93 -9.20
CA VAL A 110 -17.97 3.34 -9.41
C VAL A 110 -16.79 3.43 -10.38
N ALA A 111 -15.81 2.52 -10.29
CA ALA A 111 -14.67 2.45 -11.20
C ALA A 111 -15.08 2.13 -12.65
N ASP A 112 -16.02 1.19 -12.83
CA ASP A 112 -16.55 0.82 -14.16
C ASP A 112 -17.32 1.97 -14.83
N ARG A 113 -17.92 2.87 -14.02
CA ARG A 113 -18.62 4.06 -14.54
C ARG A 113 -17.73 5.25 -14.79
N MET A 114 -16.44 5.19 -14.48
CA MET A 114 -15.48 6.19 -14.92
C MET A 114 -14.99 5.80 -16.32
N PRO A 115 -15.49 6.42 -17.42
CA PRO A 115 -14.82 6.30 -18.70
C PRO A 115 -13.44 6.94 -18.53
N ILE A 116 -12.39 6.11 -18.49
CA ILE A 116 -11.02 6.57 -18.65
C ILE A 116 -10.86 7.00 -20.12
N LYS A 117 -11.52 8.10 -20.50
CA LYS A 117 -11.09 8.88 -21.66
C LYS A 117 -9.88 9.68 -21.19
N LYS A 118 -8.70 9.09 -21.35
CA LYS A 118 -7.47 9.87 -21.40
C LYS A 118 -7.60 10.81 -22.60
N LYS A 119 -7.81 12.09 -22.32
CA LYS A 119 -7.44 13.18 -23.23
C LYS A 119 -5.97 13.51 -22.97
#